data_AF-A0A7R9LJZ3-F1
#
_entry.id   AF-A0A7R9LJZ3-F1
#
_cell.length_a   1.000
_cell.length_b   1.000
_cell.length_c   1.000
_cell.angle_alpha   90.00
_cell.angle_beta   90.00
_cell.angle_gamma   90.00
#
_symmetry.space_group_name_H-M   'P 1'
#
loop_
_entity.id
_entity.type
_entity.pdbx_description
1 polymer ?
#
loop_
_entity_poly.entity_id
_entity_poly.type
_entity_poly.pdbx_seq_one_letter_code
_entity_poly.pdbx_strand_id
1 'polypeptide(L)'
;MPEITFAKIIGFSSEDSANHLYANNLLKSKDFKSWKCDEWQTSSYVILETNGDYKVDNIEIGNDGSAFVEVFVANAGTALSDPNRQLKYQVLLSTSSFMTPSDSKLQANCQRIRQFPNEKLSPNARNEKWNRFKIVCTQPFNKTIPFGLAFVRFNTRPEEDEEMDITPGSSALNIGPFRLRSAANDDPESDVNTGSLFRNRGNQSNADPPKPLPLTAKLSATPKQPKPQNSVTPKPKTPPTVPKQGLPSHS
;
A
#
# COMPACT_ATOMS: atom_id res chain seq x y z
N MET A 1 6.20 -15.89 9.44
CA MET A 1 5.14 -15.01 8.90
C MET A 1 4.24 -15.87 8.03
N PRO A 2 2.91 -15.81 8.21
CA PRO A 2 1.97 -16.55 7.36
C PRO A 2 2.05 -16.09 5.90
N GLU A 3 2.09 -17.06 4.99
CA GLU A 3 2.11 -16.85 3.54
C GLU A 3 0.68 -16.71 3.01
N ILE A 4 0.45 -15.72 2.16
CA ILE A 4 -0.82 -15.49 1.48
C ILE A 4 -0.93 -16.46 0.31
N THR A 5 -2.02 -17.23 0.26
CA THR A 5 -2.28 -18.20 -0.81
C THR A 5 -3.10 -17.58 -1.94
N PHE A 6 -2.67 -17.82 -3.17
CA PHE A 6 -3.41 -17.42 -4.37
C PHE A 6 -4.40 -18.49 -4.78
N ALA A 7 -5.62 -18.06 -5.10
CA ALA A 7 -6.70 -18.96 -5.47
C ALA A 7 -6.71 -19.26 -6.96
N LYS A 8 -6.56 -18.21 -7.78
CA LYS A 8 -6.66 -18.32 -9.24
C LYS A 8 -5.95 -17.18 -9.94
N ILE A 9 -5.76 -17.37 -11.25
CA ILE A 9 -5.27 -16.36 -12.18
C ILE A 9 -6.45 -15.75 -12.90
N ILE A 10 -6.55 -14.43 -12.85
CA ILE A 10 -7.63 -13.67 -13.49
C ILE A 10 -7.30 -13.38 -14.94
N GLY A 11 -6.03 -13.11 -15.23
CA GLY A 11 -5.59 -12.79 -16.57
C GLY A 11 -4.09 -12.60 -16.64
N PHE A 12 -3.55 -12.71 -17.85
CA PHE A 12 -2.15 -12.52 -18.16
C PHE A 12 -2.02 -11.94 -19.57
N SER A 13 -0.87 -11.34 -19.89
CA SER A 13 -0.61 -10.81 -21.24
C SER A 13 -0.10 -11.86 -22.21
N SER A 14 0.82 -12.70 -21.75
CA SER A 14 1.54 -13.67 -22.57
C SER A 14 2.04 -14.80 -21.68
N GLU A 15 2.09 -16.01 -22.23
CA GLU A 15 2.65 -17.19 -21.59
C GLU A 15 3.30 -18.09 -22.65
N ASP A 16 4.36 -18.79 -22.26
CA ASP A 16 5.02 -19.78 -23.11
C ASP A 16 4.33 -21.15 -22.96
N SER A 17 3.45 -21.42 -23.91
CA SER A 17 2.70 -22.68 -23.99
C SER A 17 3.52 -23.85 -24.54
N ALA A 18 4.61 -23.58 -25.27
CA ALA A 18 5.46 -24.61 -25.89
C ALA A 18 6.31 -25.34 -24.84
N ASN A 19 6.82 -24.62 -23.83
CA ASN A 19 7.62 -25.20 -22.75
C ASN A 19 6.82 -25.45 -21.45
N HIS A 20 5.49 -25.37 -21.50
CA HIS A 20 4.59 -25.52 -20.35
C HIS A 20 4.86 -24.53 -19.20
N LEU A 21 5.30 -23.31 -19.50
CA LEU A 21 5.65 -22.26 -18.55
C LEU A 21 4.47 -21.31 -18.29
N TYR A 22 3.33 -21.92 -17.94
CA TYR A 22 2.06 -21.22 -17.73
C TYR A 22 2.07 -20.30 -16.52
N ALA A 23 1.23 -19.28 -16.56
CA ALA A 23 1.01 -18.41 -15.41
C ALA A 23 0.58 -19.22 -14.16
N ASN A 24 -0.19 -20.31 -14.36
CA ASN A 24 -0.71 -21.18 -13.29
C ASN A 24 0.38 -21.78 -12.40
N ASN A 25 1.62 -21.86 -12.88
CA ASN A 25 2.75 -22.33 -12.10
C ASN A 25 3.03 -21.43 -10.88
N LEU A 26 2.71 -20.13 -10.97
CA LEU A 26 2.87 -19.19 -9.85
C LEU A 26 1.94 -19.45 -8.67
N LEU A 27 0.84 -20.18 -8.87
CA LEU A 27 -0.06 -20.59 -7.77
C LEU A 27 0.59 -21.66 -6.89
N LYS A 28 1.54 -22.43 -7.45
CA LYS A 28 2.21 -23.55 -6.81
C LYS A 28 3.71 -23.28 -6.69
N SER A 29 4.06 -22.34 -5.79
CA SER A 29 5.46 -21.95 -5.53
C SER A 29 6.41 -23.11 -5.18
N LYS A 30 5.89 -24.30 -4.83
CA LYS A 30 6.66 -25.50 -4.46
C LYS A 30 7.05 -26.40 -5.63
N ASP A 31 6.43 -26.22 -6.80
CA ASP A 31 6.60 -27.16 -7.92
C ASP A 31 7.84 -26.86 -8.78
N PHE A 32 8.67 -25.89 -8.38
CA PHE A 32 9.88 -25.43 -9.10
C PHE A 32 9.66 -25.03 -10.57
N LYS A 33 8.40 -24.79 -10.97
CA LYS A 33 8.05 -24.35 -12.32
C LYS A 33 7.90 -22.83 -12.34
N SER A 34 8.60 -22.19 -13.27
CA SER A 34 8.50 -20.75 -13.52
C SER A 34 7.32 -20.42 -14.44
N TRP A 35 6.86 -19.18 -14.38
CA TRP A 35 6.08 -18.55 -15.44
C TRP A 35 7.00 -17.73 -16.33
N LYS A 36 6.90 -17.93 -17.65
CA LYS A 36 7.57 -17.08 -18.64
C LYS A 36 6.59 -16.60 -19.68
N CYS A 37 6.81 -15.39 -20.15
CA CYS A 37 6.17 -14.89 -21.36
C CYS A 37 6.82 -15.48 -22.61
N ASP A 38 6.09 -15.37 -23.71
CA ASP A 38 6.56 -15.77 -25.03
C ASP A 38 7.74 -14.90 -25.50
N GLU A 39 8.45 -15.37 -26.52
CA GLU A 39 9.52 -14.62 -27.16
C GLU A 39 9.00 -13.30 -27.75
N TRP A 40 9.93 -12.35 -27.96
CA TRP A 40 9.67 -11.06 -28.60
C TRP A 40 8.82 -10.07 -27.80
N GLN A 41 8.46 -10.41 -26.55
CA GLN A 41 7.83 -9.50 -25.62
C GLN A 41 8.87 -8.56 -24.98
N THR A 42 8.42 -7.38 -24.56
CA THR A 42 9.25 -6.42 -23.79
C THR A 42 8.75 -6.23 -22.37
N SER A 43 7.42 -6.31 -22.20
CA SER A 43 6.75 -6.27 -20.93
C SER A 43 5.63 -7.31 -20.94
N SER A 44 5.38 -7.92 -19.79
CA SER A 44 4.30 -8.86 -19.59
C SER A 44 3.75 -8.75 -18.18
N TYR A 45 2.46 -9.05 -18.03
CA TYR A 45 1.79 -8.98 -16.74
C TYR A 45 1.00 -10.24 -16.45
N VAL A 46 0.82 -10.51 -15.16
CA VAL A 46 -0.05 -11.54 -14.62
C VAL A 46 -0.88 -10.93 -13.49
N ILE A 47 -2.15 -11.32 -13.41
CA ILE A 47 -3.10 -10.88 -12.41
C ILE A 47 -3.53 -12.09 -11.60
N LEU A 48 -3.20 -12.08 -10.32
CA LEU A 48 -3.52 -13.11 -9.34
C LEU A 48 -4.64 -12.62 -8.41
N GLU A 49 -5.52 -13.52 -8.01
CA GLU A 49 -6.56 -13.26 -7.02
C GLU A 49 -6.45 -14.21 -5.84
N THR A 50 -6.60 -13.67 -4.64
CA THR A 50 -6.64 -14.40 -3.37
C THR A 50 -8.09 -14.65 -2.94
N ASN A 51 -8.32 -15.64 -2.08
CA ASN A 51 -9.67 -15.94 -1.57
C ASN A 51 -10.18 -14.90 -0.56
N GLY A 52 -9.28 -14.18 0.10
CA GLY A 52 -9.60 -13.16 1.10
C GLY A 52 -8.79 -11.88 0.90
N ASP A 53 -9.14 -10.86 1.68
CA ASP A 53 -8.45 -9.57 1.70
C ASP A 53 -7.32 -9.61 2.72
N TYR A 54 -6.08 -9.44 2.27
CA TYR A 54 -4.90 -9.54 3.11
C TYR A 54 -4.08 -8.24 3.13
N LYS A 55 -3.49 -7.94 4.29
CA LYS A 55 -2.52 -6.86 4.43
C LYS A 55 -1.12 -7.39 4.12
N VAL A 56 -0.48 -6.84 3.09
CA VAL A 56 0.87 -7.28 2.70
C VAL A 56 1.92 -6.64 3.61
N ASP A 57 2.77 -7.47 4.22
CA ASP A 57 3.90 -6.99 5.01
C ASP A 57 5.25 -7.19 4.31
N ASN A 58 5.43 -8.32 3.65
CA ASN A 58 6.69 -8.66 2.99
C ASN A 58 6.43 -9.39 1.68
N ILE A 59 7.18 -9.04 0.63
CA ILE A 59 7.09 -9.68 -0.69
C ILE A 59 8.42 -10.33 -1.01
N GLU A 60 8.40 -11.57 -1.44
CA GLU A 60 9.57 -12.28 -1.93
C GLU A 60 9.35 -12.67 -3.39
N ILE A 61 10.28 -12.28 -4.26
CA ILE A 61 10.18 -12.50 -5.70
C ILE A 61 11.41 -13.28 -6.15
N GLY A 62 11.18 -14.44 -6.75
CA GLY A 62 12.18 -15.18 -7.50
C GLY A 62 12.11 -14.79 -8.97
N ASN A 63 13.16 -14.15 -9.48
CA ASN A 63 13.24 -13.77 -10.88
C ASN A 63 13.46 -14.99 -11.78
N ASP A 64 13.04 -14.89 -13.04
CA ASP A 64 13.51 -15.77 -14.10
C ASP A 64 13.71 -14.99 -15.40
N GLY A 65 14.78 -14.19 -15.44
CA GLY A 65 15.19 -13.46 -16.63
C GLY A 65 14.52 -12.10 -16.85
N SER A 66 13.71 -11.59 -15.90
CA SER A 66 13.16 -10.22 -15.96
C SER A 66 14.17 -9.19 -15.48
N ALA A 67 14.28 -8.03 -16.16
CA ALA A 67 15.16 -6.95 -15.71
C ALA A 67 14.52 -6.10 -14.63
N PHE A 68 13.24 -5.81 -14.78
CA PHE A 68 12.45 -5.01 -13.84
C PHE A 68 11.16 -5.74 -13.49
N VAL A 69 10.76 -5.64 -12.22
CA VAL A 69 9.49 -6.15 -11.73
C VAL A 69 8.78 -5.06 -10.94
N GLU A 70 7.49 -4.92 -11.18
CA GLU A 70 6.57 -4.03 -10.49
C GLU A 70 5.39 -4.82 -9.95
N VAL A 71 4.87 -4.40 -8.80
CA VAL A 71 3.69 -5.03 -8.20
C VAL A 71 2.65 -3.98 -7.91
N PHE A 72 1.45 -4.22 -8.42
CA PHE A 72 0.26 -3.42 -8.22
C PHE A 72 -0.77 -4.22 -7.46
N VAL A 73 -1.60 -3.52 -6.70
CA VAL A 73 -2.70 -4.08 -5.93
C VAL A 73 -4.00 -3.39 -6.28
N ALA A 74 -5.09 -4.11 -6.19
CA ALA A 74 -6.44 -3.59 -6.31
C ALA A 74 -7.38 -4.40 -5.40
N ASN A 75 -8.50 -3.80 -5.05
CA ASN A 75 -9.58 -4.51 -4.38
C ASN A 75 -10.66 -4.87 -5.41
N ALA A 76 -10.89 -6.16 -5.63
CA ALA A 76 -11.90 -6.69 -6.54
C ALA A 76 -13.32 -6.20 -6.21
N GLY A 77 -13.63 -5.97 -4.93
CA GLY A 77 -14.93 -5.46 -4.47
C GLY A 77 -15.25 -4.06 -5.02
N THR A 78 -14.23 -3.22 -5.24
CA THR A 78 -14.44 -1.87 -5.80
C THR A 78 -14.89 -1.87 -7.26
N ALA A 79 -14.65 -2.96 -8.00
CA ALA A 79 -15.14 -3.11 -9.38
C ALA A 79 -16.59 -3.61 -9.44
N LEU A 80 -17.07 -4.30 -8.40
CA LEU A 80 -18.46 -4.77 -8.34
C LEU A 80 -19.45 -3.63 -8.08
N SER A 81 -19.01 -2.56 -7.38
CA SER A 81 -19.85 -1.39 -7.11
C SER A 81 -20.10 -0.50 -8.33
N ASP A 82 -19.25 -0.59 -9.37
CA ASP A 82 -19.41 0.19 -10.60
C ASP A 82 -18.86 -0.60 -11.80
N PRO A 83 -19.72 -1.30 -12.55
CA PRO A 83 -19.32 -2.16 -13.68
C PRO A 83 -18.60 -1.43 -14.82
N ASN A 84 -18.78 -0.10 -14.93
CA ASN A 84 -18.09 0.73 -15.92
C ASN A 84 -16.76 1.28 -15.39
N ARG A 85 -16.44 1.09 -14.12
CA ARG A 85 -15.22 1.58 -13.50
C ARG A 85 -14.14 0.53 -13.59
N GLN A 86 -13.14 0.81 -14.42
CA GLN A 86 -11.93 0.00 -14.49
C GLN A 86 -11.27 -0.10 -13.11
N LEU A 87 -10.83 -1.30 -12.73
CA LEU A 87 -10.11 -1.53 -11.48
C LEU A 87 -8.95 -0.56 -11.34
N LYS A 88 -9.00 0.25 -10.29
CA LYS A 88 -7.93 1.19 -9.99
C LYS A 88 -6.78 0.44 -9.32
N TYR A 89 -5.79 0.06 -10.10
CA TYR A 89 -4.55 -0.51 -9.58
C TYR A 89 -3.69 0.56 -8.91
N GLN A 90 -3.27 0.29 -7.68
CA GLN A 90 -2.32 1.10 -6.93
C GLN A 90 -0.96 0.41 -6.91
N VAL A 91 0.13 1.19 -6.99
CA VAL A 91 1.49 0.64 -6.91
C VAL A 91 1.77 0.20 -5.47
N LEU A 92 2.04 -1.08 -5.26
CA LEU A 92 2.51 -1.62 -3.97
C LEU A 92 4.04 -1.67 -3.92
N LEU A 93 4.66 -2.20 -4.98
CA LEU A 93 6.11 -2.22 -5.17
C LEU A 93 6.45 -1.44 -6.44
N SER A 94 7.17 -0.33 -6.26
CA SER A 94 7.74 0.43 -7.37
C SER A 94 8.76 -0.40 -8.16
N THR A 95 9.03 0.01 -9.39
CA THR A 95 9.95 -0.65 -10.33
C THR A 95 11.25 -1.06 -9.66
N SER A 96 11.43 -2.37 -9.52
CA SER A 96 12.58 -2.95 -8.84
C SER A 96 13.45 -3.69 -9.84
N SER A 97 14.74 -3.34 -9.90
CA SER A 97 15.70 -3.99 -10.80
C SER A 97 16.15 -5.35 -10.27
N PHE A 98 16.03 -6.40 -11.08
CA PHE A 98 16.52 -7.74 -10.79
C PHE A 98 17.75 -8.10 -11.62
N MET A 99 17.95 -7.46 -12.78
CA MET A 99 19.12 -7.66 -13.63
C MET A 99 19.68 -6.32 -14.10
N THR A 100 20.99 -6.27 -14.28
CA THR A 100 21.64 -5.16 -14.98
C THR A 100 21.51 -5.33 -16.51
N PRO A 101 21.70 -4.27 -17.31
CA PRO A 101 21.67 -4.40 -18.77
C PRO A 101 22.66 -5.43 -19.32
N SER A 102 23.83 -5.57 -18.68
CA SER A 102 24.85 -6.57 -19.04
C SER A 102 24.39 -7.98 -18.68
N ASP A 103 23.85 -8.17 -17.47
CA ASP A 103 23.28 -9.45 -17.03
C ASP A 103 22.16 -9.92 -17.98
N SER A 104 21.27 -9.00 -18.40
CA SER A 104 20.16 -9.31 -19.31
C SER A 104 20.63 -9.78 -20.69
N LYS A 105 21.69 -9.18 -21.23
CA LYS A 105 22.24 -9.56 -22.54
C LYS A 105 22.96 -10.89 -22.50
N LEU A 106 23.67 -11.16 -21.41
CA LEU A 106 24.47 -12.37 -21.22
C LEU A 106 23.69 -13.51 -20.55
N GLN A 107 22.45 -13.26 -20.13
CA GLN A 107 21.64 -14.16 -19.29
C GLN A 107 22.36 -14.63 -18.02
N ALA A 108 23.17 -13.76 -17.43
CA ALA A 108 23.80 -14.04 -16.15
C ALA A 108 22.83 -13.71 -15.01
N ASN A 109 22.81 -14.52 -13.95
CA ASN A 109 22.04 -14.25 -12.73
C ASN A 109 20.51 -14.09 -12.95
N CYS A 110 19.93 -14.81 -13.91
CA CYS A 110 18.50 -14.74 -14.22
C CYS A 110 17.59 -15.14 -13.03
N GLN A 111 18.08 -16.00 -12.14
CA GLN A 111 17.33 -16.59 -11.02
C GLN A 111 17.52 -15.83 -9.68
N ARG A 112 17.76 -14.52 -9.74
CA ARG A 112 17.99 -13.70 -8.54
C ARG A 112 16.70 -13.60 -7.70
N ILE A 113 16.79 -13.97 -6.42
CA ILE A 113 15.71 -13.78 -5.45
C ILE A 113 15.91 -12.45 -4.73
N ARG A 114 14.84 -11.67 -4.59
CA ARG A 114 14.84 -10.46 -3.78
C ARG A 114 13.65 -10.45 -2.83
N GLN A 115 13.91 -10.01 -1.61
CA GLN A 115 12.90 -9.79 -0.59
C GLN A 115 12.69 -8.28 -0.39
N PHE A 116 11.42 -7.89 -0.26
CA PHE A 116 10.96 -6.52 -0.10
C PHE A 116 10.16 -6.43 1.20
N PRO A 117 10.80 -5.99 2.31
CA PRO A 117 10.12 -5.77 3.57
C PRO A 117 9.18 -4.56 3.47
N ASN A 118 8.32 -4.40 4.48
CA ASN A 118 7.30 -3.35 4.57
C ASN A 118 7.82 -1.93 4.31
N GLU A 119 9.08 -1.65 4.64
CA GLU A 119 9.76 -0.37 4.42
C GLU A 119 9.97 -0.03 2.94
N LYS A 120 10.06 -1.04 2.07
CA LYS A 120 10.24 -0.89 0.63
C LYS A 120 8.92 -0.83 -0.13
N LEU A 121 7.80 -1.10 0.55
CA LEU A 121 6.47 -1.04 -0.02
C LEU A 121 5.90 0.37 0.06
N SER A 122 4.99 0.71 -0.85
CA SER A 122 4.39 2.04 -0.87
C SER A 122 3.55 2.28 0.41
N PRO A 123 3.70 3.43 1.09
CA PRO A 123 3.02 3.69 2.36
C PRO A 123 1.50 3.77 2.19
N ASN A 124 1.04 4.18 1.01
CA ASN A 124 -0.39 4.31 0.72
C ASN A 124 -1.06 2.95 0.50
N ALA A 125 -0.37 1.98 -0.11
CA ALA A 125 -0.96 0.66 -0.35
C ALA A 125 -0.74 -0.32 0.81
N ARG A 126 0.38 -0.22 1.54
CA ARG A 126 0.73 -1.22 2.58
C ARG A 126 -0.20 -1.26 3.81
N ASN A 127 -0.99 -0.21 4.03
CA ASN A 127 -1.88 -0.11 5.19
C ASN A 127 -3.27 -0.72 4.92
N GLU A 128 -3.61 -0.94 3.66
CA GLU A 128 -4.91 -1.46 3.22
C GLU A 128 -4.86 -2.97 2.99
N LYS A 129 -6.04 -3.61 2.95
CA LYS A 129 -6.19 -5.02 2.62
C LYS A 129 -6.53 -5.18 1.13
N TRP A 130 -5.87 -6.13 0.47
CA TRP A 130 -5.97 -6.35 -0.97
C TRP A 130 -6.26 -7.80 -1.30
N ASN A 131 -6.94 -8.04 -2.42
CA ASN A 131 -7.24 -9.38 -2.92
C ASN A 131 -6.80 -9.60 -4.38
N ARG A 132 -6.44 -8.55 -5.12
CA ARG A 132 -6.00 -8.65 -6.51
C ARG A 132 -4.61 -8.07 -6.66
N PHE A 133 -3.72 -8.88 -7.21
CA PHE A 133 -2.31 -8.58 -7.35
C PHE A 133 -1.94 -8.64 -8.84
N LYS A 134 -1.54 -7.50 -9.41
CA LYS A 134 -1.04 -7.43 -10.78
C LYS A 134 0.48 -7.28 -10.72
N ILE A 135 1.19 -8.23 -11.28
CA ILE A 135 2.65 -8.22 -11.35
C ILE A 135 3.04 -7.94 -12.79
N VAL A 136 3.93 -6.97 -12.99
CA VAL A 136 4.43 -6.58 -14.30
C VAL A 136 5.92 -6.85 -14.36
N CYS A 137 6.34 -7.64 -15.33
CA CYS A 137 7.72 -7.99 -15.62
C CYS A 137 8.14 -7.31 -16.90
N THR A 138 9.34 -6.73 -16.92
CA THR A 138 9.86 -6.02 -18.10
C THR A 138 11.31 -6.41 -18.36
N GLN A 139 11.63 -6.69 -19.62
CA GLN A 139 12.97 -7.00 -20.10
C GLN A 139 13.26 -6.17 -21.37
N PRO A 140 13.75 -4.94 -21.23
CA PRO A 140 13.98 -4.06 -22.39
C PRO A 140 15.30 -4.36 -23.10
N PHE A 141 16.23 -5.06 -22.45
CA PHE A 141 17.60 -5.25 -22.95
C PHE A 141 17.76 -6.51 -23.80
N ASN A 142 16.81 -7.44 -23.73
CA ASN A 142 16.83 -8.69 -24.46
C ASN A 142 15.40 -9.14 -24.82
N LYS A 143 15.03 -9.04 -26.10
CA LYS A 143 13.68 -9.37 -26.58
C LYS A 143 13.59 -10.79 -27.16
N THR A 144 14.71 -11.44 -27.44
CA THR A 144 14.73 -12.72 -28.16
C THR A 144 14.53 -13.91 -27.23
N ILE A 145 14.40 -13.67 -25.93
CA ILE A 145 14.45 -14.71 -24.91
C ILE A 145 13.21 -14.58 -24.03
N PRO A 146 12.56 -15.71 -23.68
CA PRO A 146 11.45 -15.72 -22.76
C PRO A 146 11.92 -15.31 -21.36
N PHE A 147 11.14 -14.46 -20.70
CA PHE A 147 11.41 -13.97 -19.35
C PHE A 147 10.16 -14.03 -18.49
N GLY A 148 10.34 -14.01 -17.17
CA GLY A 148 9.23 -13.95 -16.24
C GLY A 148 9.70 -14.10 -14.80
N LEU A 149 9.00 -14.94 -14.05
CA LEU A 149 9.23 -15.16 -12.63
C LEU A 149 9.26 -16.64 -12.30
N ALA A 150 10.19 -17.02 -11.43
CA ALA A 150 10.23 -18.35 -10.86
C ALA A 150 9.10 -18.54 -9.83
N PHE A 151 8.96 -17.58 -8.91
CA PHE A 151 7.87 -17.58 -7.93
C PHE A 151 7.62 -16.16 -7.41
N VAL A 152 6.46 -15.96 -6.80
CA VAL A 152 6.13 -14.77 -6.02
C VAL A 152 5.43 -15.19 -4.74
N ARG A 153 5.91 -14.69 -3.60
CA ARG A 153 5.35 -14.98 -2.28
C ARG A 153 5.03 -13.70 -1.56
N PHE A 154 3.83 -13.60 -1.04
CA PHE A 154 3.37 -12.48 -0.24
C PHE A 154 3.14 -12.98 1.17
N ASN A 155 3.67 -12.27 2.15
CA ASN A 155 3.53 -12.60 3.55
C ASN A 155 2.68 -11.53 4.23
N THR A 156 1.74 -11.98 5.05
CA THR A 156 1.03 -11.11 5.99
C THR A 156 1.73 -11.20 7.35
N ARG A 157 1.58 -10.16 8.17
CA ARG A 157 1.82 -10.35 9.59
C ARG A 157 0.75 -11.31 10.12
N PRO A 158 1.07 -12.18 11.08
CA PRO A 158 0.01 -12.67 11.94
C PRO A 158 -0.66 -11.41 12.48
N GLU A 159 -1.94 -11.24 12.19
CA GLU A 159 -2.71 -10.34 13.02
C GLU A 159 -2.44 -10.87 14.44
N GLU A 160 -1.77 -10.07 15.28
CA GLU A 160 -2.28 -9.95 16.63
C GLU A 160 -3.70 -9.56 16.32
N ASP A 161 -4.61 -10.54 16.37
CA ASP A 161 -6.01 -10.26 16.34
C ASP A 161 -6.10 -9.06 17.29
N GLU A 162 -6.49 -7.90 16.76
CA GLU A 162 -7.25 -7.01 17.61
C GLU A 162 -8.38 -7.94 18.02
N GLU A 163 -8.18 -8.59 19.17
CA GLU A 163 -9.21 -9.00 20.07
C GLU A 163 -10.10 -7.77 20.04
N MET A 164 -11.11 -7.81 19.18
CA MET A 164 -12.38 -7.26 19.52
C MET A 164 -12.56 -7.81 20.91
N ASP A 165 -12.33 -6.91 21.86
CA ASP A 165 -12.48 -7.13 23.28
C ASP A 165 -13.97 -7.45 23.48
N ILE A 166 -14.33 -8.67 23.11
CA ILE A 166 -15.49 -9.38 23.57
C ILE A 166 -15.00 -10.07 24.84
N THR A 167 -14.47 -9.29 25.79
CA THR A 167 -14.67 -9.63 27.18
C THR A 167 -16.19 -9.65 27.38
N PRO A 168 -16.79 -10.80 27.75
CA PRO A 168 -18.18 -10.83 28.14
C PRO A 168 -18.26 -10.19 29.53
N GLY A 169 -18.26 -8.86 29.60
CA GLY A 169 -18.46 -8.16 30.87
C GLY A 169 -17.83 -6.79 31.03
N SER A 170 -18.22 -5.77 30.24
CA SER A 170 -18.48 -4.43 30.79
C SER A 170 -19.20 -3.53 29.78
N SER A 171 -20.53 -3.64 29.73
CA SER A 171 -21.37 -2.74 28.94
C SER A 171 -21.60 -1.40 29.67
N ALA A 172 -20.76 -0.41 29.37
CA ALA A 172 -21.10 1.00 29.58
C ALA A 172 -20.60 1.83 28.38
N LEU A 173 -21.53 2.22 27.51
CA LEU A 173 -21.24 3.15 26.42
C LEU A 173 -21.20 4.57 26.99
N ASN A 174 -20.03 5.20 26.98
CA ASN A 174 -19.89 6.59 27.37
C ASN A 174 -20.10 7.48 26.14
N ILE A 175 -21.16 8.28 26.14
CA ILE A 175 -21.41 9.31 25.13
C ILE A 175 -21.17 10.66 25.79
N GLY A 176 -19.92 11.16 25.69
CA GLY A 176 -19.49 12.38 26.36
C GLY A 176 -19.57 12.25 27.90
N PRO A 177 -20.09 13.26 28.63
CA PRO A 177 -20.18 13.19 30.09
C PRO A 177 -21.28 12.25 30.60
N PHE A 178 -22.00 11.56 29.71
CA PHE A 178 -23.11 10.69 30.07
C PHE A 178 -22.72 9.21 29.90
N ARG A 179 -22.98 8.42 30.94
CA ARG A 179 -22.71 6.98 30.99
C ARG A 179 -24.01 6.20 30.83
N LEU A 180 -24.13 5.47 29.72
CA LEU A 180 -25.31 4.65 29.43
C LEU A 180 -25.08 3.23 29.95
N ARG A 181 -25.87 2.81 30.95
CA ARG A 181 -25.86 1.47 31.53
C ARG A 181 -26.81 0.58 30.72
N SER A 182 -26.35 -0.59 30.26
CA SER A 182 -27.18 -1.52 29.50
C SER A 182 -28.06 -2.37 30.43
N ALA A 183 -29.32 -2.58 30.04
CA ALA A 183 -30.40 -3.22 30.81
C ALA A 183 -30.29 -4.75 30.91
N ALA A 184 -29.07 -5.28 31.11
CA ALA A 184 -28.81 -6.72 31.18
C ALA A 184 -28.63 -7.26 32.61
N ASN A 185 -28.77 -6.41 33.63
CA ASN A 185 -28.77 -6.81 35.04
C ASN A 185 -29.83 -5.99 35.79
N ASP A 186 -31.09 -6.40 35.68
CA ASP A 186 -32.17 -5.93 36.55
C ASP A 186 -32.53 -7.04 37.54
N ASP A 187 -31.91 -6.99 38.73
CA ASP A 187 -32.54 -7.46 39.97
C ASP A 187 -33.48 -6.34 40.47
N PRO A 188 -34.73 -6.64 40.82
CA PRO A 188 -35.77 -5.62 40.97
C PRO A 188 -35.77 -5.02 42.38
N GLU A 189 -34.88 -4.07 42.67
CA GLU A 189 -35.03 -3.19 43.85
C GLU A 189 -34.32 -1.84 43.64
N SER A 190 -34.91 -0.97 42.81
CA SER A 190 -34.81 0.48 43.03
C SER A 190 -35.98 1.19 42.35
N ASP A 191 -36.97 1.57 43.16
CA ASP A 191 -38.06 2.46 42.77
C ASP A 191 -37.50 3.83 42.33
N VAL A 192 -37.33 4.01 41.03
CA VAL A 192 -37.09 5.32 40.44
C VAL A 192 -38.42 6.07 40.34
N ASN A 193 -38.73 6.88 41.35
CA ASN A 193 -39.89 7.76 41.32
C ASN A 193 -39.73 8.83 40.23
N THR A 194 -40.30 8.55 39.07
CA THR A 194 -40.36 9.41 37.91
C THR A 194 -41.20 10.65 38.26
N GLY A 195 -40.54 11.80 38.47
CA GLY A 195 -41.24 13.07 38.75
C GLY A 195 -40.63 13.98 39.83
N SER A 196 -39.52 13.60 40.47
CA SER A 196 -38.92 14.42 41.55
C SER A 196 -38.21 15.71 41.12
N LEU A 197 -38.06 15.99 39.81
CA LEU A 197 -37.26 17.14 39.34
C LEU A 197 -37.99 18.50 39.39
N PHE A 198 -39.23 18.58 39.85
CA PHE A 198 -39.97 19.85 39.94
C PHE A 198 -40.48 20.20 41.34
N ARG A 199 -40.08 19.44 42.37
CA ARG A 199 -40.53 19.64 43.76
C ARG A 199 -39.47 20.27 44.64
N ASN A 200 -38.97 21.45 44.27
CA ASN A 200 -38.57 22.42 45.30
C ASN A 200 -38.51 23.85 44.75
N ARG A 201 -39.65 24.53 44.71
CA ARG A 201 -39.67 26.00 44.66
C ARG A 201 -40.69 26.52 45.66
N GLY A 202 -40.33 26.43 46.94
CA GLY A 202 -41.05 27.03 48.05
C GLY A 202 -40.09 27.35 49.20
N ASN A 203 -39.91 28.65 49.44
CA ASN A 203 -39.30 29.31 50.61
C ASN A 203 -37.78 29.30 50.84
N GLN A 204 -37.18 30.40 50.37
CA GLN A 204 -36.31 31.37 51.07
C GLN A 204 -35.17 30.87 51.98
N SER A 205 -33.93 31.29 51.69
CA SER A 205 -33.33 32.53 52.26
C SER A 205 -31.81 32.59 52.01
N ASN A 206 -31.34 33.81 51.71
CA ASN A 206 -29.95 34.33 51.81
C ASN A 206 -28.77 33.42 51.43
N ALA A 207 -28.22 33.62 50.23
CA ALA A 207 -26.79 33.50 49.98
C ALA A 207 -26.41 34.32 48.73
N ASP A 208 -25.29 35.03 48.82
CA ASP A 208 -24.79 36.06 47.90
C ASP A 208 -24.66 35.65 46.41
N PRO A 209 -24.77 36.61 45.47
CA PRO A 209 -24.58 36.34 44.05
C PRO A 209 -23.08 36.20 43.70
N PRO A 210 -22.69 35.17 42.91
CA PRO A 210 -21.34 35.13 42.34
C PRO A 210 -21.22 36.12 41.17
N LYS A 211 -20.10 36.85 41.14
CA LYS A 211 -19.72 37.86 40.13
C LYS A 211 -19.63 37.24 38.72
N PRO A 212 -20.09 37.94 37.66
CA PRO A 212 -19.90 37.50 36.29
C PRO A 212 -18.45 37.72 35.82
N LEU A 213 -17.91 36.70 35.13
CA LEU A 213 -16.65 36.76 34.38
C LEU A 213 -16.82 37.71 33.16
N PRO A 214 -15.89 38.63 32.89
CA PRO A 214 -15.98 39.47 31.70
C PRO A 214 -15.54 38.72 30.43
N LEU A 215 -16.47 38.57 29.50
CA LEU A 215 -16.22 38.40 28.07
C LEU A 215 -15.35 39.57 27.59
N THR A 216 -14.14 39.29 27.09
CA THR A 216 -13.43 40.24 26.23
C THR A 216 -13.08 39.56 24.92
N ALA A 217 -13.93 39.81 23.92
CA ALA A 217 -13.58 39.65 22.52
C ALA A 217 -12.59 40.76 22.15
N LYS A 218 -11.43 40.40 21.60
CA LYS A 218 -10.60 41.31 20.81
C LYS A 218 -10.36 40.70 19.44
N LEU A 219 -11.09 41.23 18.46
CA LEU A 219 -10.69 41.22 17.05
C LEU A 219 -9.62 42.29 16.85
N SER A 220 -8.48 41.94 16.25
CA SER A 220 -7.67 42.87 15.44
C SER A 220 -6.73 42.12 14.49
N ALA A 221 -7.26 41.88 13.30
CA ALA A 221 -6.70 42.12 11.97
C ALA A 221 -5.20 42.50 11.79
N THR A 222 -4.52 41.67 10.99
CA THR A 222 -3.61 41.95 9.84
C THR A 222 -2.10 42.25 10.01
N PRO A 223 -1.27 42.12 8.93
CA PRO A 223 -0.17 41.16 8.85
C PRO A 223 1.22 41.84 8.77
N LYS A 224 2.30 41.09 8.99
CA LYS A 224 3.65 41.62 8.73
C LYS A 224 4.57 40.55 8.11
N GLN A 225 4.73 40.63 6.79
CA GLN A 225 5.92 40.13 6.10
C GLN A 225 7.13 41.00 6.46
N PRO A 226 8.34 40.43 6.42
CA PRO A 226 9.44 41.09 5.74
C PRO A 226 10.05 40.25 4.60
N LYS A 227 10.60 41.02 3.67
CA LYS A 227 11.15 40.76 2.34
C LYS A 227 12.40 39.86 2.28
N PRO A 228 12.75 39.40 1.05
CA PRO A 228 13.74 38.36 0.79
C PRO A 228 15.17 38.93 0.71
N GLN A 229 16.16 38.13 1.11
CA GLN A 229 17.58 38.43 0.89
C GLN A 229 18.17 37.54 -0.20
N ASN A 230 18.51 38.21 -1.30
CA ASN A 230 19.70 38.09 -2.14
C ASN A 230 20.11 36.73 -2.73
N SER A 231 19.79 36.65 -4.01
CA SER A 231 20.54 36.02 -5.10
C SER A 231 22.07 36.08 -4.97
N VAL A 232 22.70 34.91 -5.04
CA VAL A 232 24.07 34.76 -5.57
C VAL A 232 24.05 33.63 -6.58
N THR A 233 24.09 34.03 -7.86
CA THR A 233 24.39 33.19 -9.02
C THR A 233 25.90 32.98 -9.12
N PRO A 234 26.37 31.76 -9.40
CA PRO A 234 27.63 31.56 -10.12
C PRO A 234 27.36 31.14 -11.56
N LYS A 235 28.00 31.87 -12.49
CA LYS A 235 28.00 31.66 -13.95
C LYS A 235 28.42 30.24 -14.37
N PRO A 236 27.93 29.75 -15.52
CA PRO A 236 28.35 28.47 -16.09
C PRO A 236 29.79 28.55 -16.64
N LYS A 237 30.61 27.55 -16.28
CA LYS A 237 31.95 27.34 -16.84
C LYS A 237 31.83 26.65 -18.21
N THR A 238 32.42 27.30 -19.21
CA THR A 238 32.66 26.78 -20.57
C THR A 238 33.59 25.55 -20.54
N PRO A 239 33.39 24.55 -21.42
CA PRO A 239 34.29 23.42 -21.55
C PRO A 239 35.57 23.78 -22.32
N PRO A 240 36.73 23.14 -22.02
CA PRO A 240 37.96 23.36 -22.74
C PRO A 240 37.96 22.70 -24.14
N THR A 241 38.44 23.47 -25.10
CA THR A 241 38.70 23.12 -26.50
C THR A 241 39.72 21.99 -26.63
N VAL A 242 39.37 20.94 -27.38
CA VAL A 242 40.29 19.89 -27.84
C VAL A 242 41.00 20.37 -29.11
N PRO A 243 42.35 20.35 -29.19
CA PRO A 243 43.06 20.66 -30.42
C PRO A 243 42.99 19.50 -31.44
N LYS A 244 42.65 19.84 -32.69
CA LYS A 244 42.74 18.98 -33.88
C LYS A 244 44.20 18.56 -34.12
N GLN A 245 44.45 17.25 -34.11
CA GLN A 245 45.52 16.59 -34.85
C GLN A 245 44.78 15.67 -35.83
N GLY A 246 44.92 15.73 -37.15
CA GLY A 246 46.13 15.74 -37.95
C GLY A 246 45.99 14.53 -38.88
N LEU A 247 45.40 14.71 -40.07
CA LEU A 247 45.41 13.72 -41.14
C LEU A 247 46.87 13.49 -41.59
N PRO A 248 47.25 12.26 -41.93
CA PRO A 248 48.22 12.03 -42.98
C PRO A 248 47.53 11.46 -44.22
N SER A 249 47.66 12.21 -45.31
CA SER A 249 47.66 11.71 -46.69
C SER A 249 48.90 10.84 -46.94
N HIS A 250 48.83 10.06 -48.03
CA HIS A 250 49.86 9.23 -48.70
C HIS A 250 49.47 7.75 -48.63
N SER A 251 49.45 6.98 -49.71
CA SER A 251 49.66 7.19 -51.14
C SER A 251 49.17 5.92 -51.83
#